data_AF-A0AAP8N777-F1
#
_entry.id   AF-A0AAP8N777-F1
#
_cell.length_a   1.000
_cell.length_b   1.000
_cell.length_c   1.000
_cell.angle_alpha   90.00
_cell.angle_beta   90.00
_cell.angle_gamma   90.00
#
_symmetry.space_group_name_H-M   'P 1'
#
loop_
_entity.id
_entity.type
_entity.pdbx_description
1 polymer ?
#
loop_
_entity_poly.entity_id
_entity_poly.type
_entity_poly.pdbx_seq_one_letter_code
_entity_poly.pdbx_strand_id
1 'polypeptide(L)'
;WNQSVLLKSAKPLHAEHLERALQALVSHHDALRLAFTRQGNKWTAQHRSLAEQQALWQQSPLLWTADVADAAALEQLGEQAQRSLELANGNL
;
A
#
# COMPACT_ATOMS: atom_id res chain seq x y z
N TRP A 1 8.22 -2.47 -9.86
CA TRP A 1 8.73 -1.20 -10.41
C TRP A 1 7.81 -0.14 -9.87
N ASN A 2 8.27 0.63 -8.90
CA ASN A 2 7.42 1.51 -8.12
C ASN A 2 8.15 2.82 -7.85
N GLN A 3 7.42 3.84 -7.41
CA GLN A 3 7.98 5.11 -6.97
C GLN A 3 7.67 5.29 -5.48
N SER A 4 8.63 5.85 -4.74
CA SER A 4 8.47 6.09 -3.30
C SER A 4 9.21 7.34 -2.85
N VAL A 5 8.79 7.83 -1.68
CA VAL A 5 9.40 8.95 -0.98
C VAL A 5 9.49 8.62 0.50
N LEU A 6 10.55 9.09 1.16
CA LEU A 6 10.69 9.02 2.61
C LEU A 6 10.37 10.39 3.20
N LEU A 7 9.39 10.45 4.10
CA LEU A 7 8.94 11.69 4.74
C LEU A 7 9.20 11.63 6.25
N LYS A 8 9.65 12.75 6.81
CA LYS A 8 9.78 12.93 8.26
C LYS A 8 8.72 13.93 8.73
N SER A 9 7.80 13.48 9.56
CA SER A 9 6.81 14.38 10.16
C SER A 9 7.47 15.33 11.17
N ALA A 10 7.03 16.58 11.19
CA ALA A 10 7.45 17.56 12.19
C ALA A 10 6.85 17.28 13.59
N LYS A 11 5.77 16.51 13.65
CA LYS A 11 5.07 16.12 14.89
C LYS A 11 4.81 14.62 14.91
N PRO A 12 4.68 13.98 16.09
CA PRO A 12 4.26 12.59 16.17
C PRO A 12 2.95 12.35 15.40
N LEU A 13 2.89 11.23 14.66
CA LEU A 13 1.70 10.81 13.95
C LEU A 13 0.98 9.75 14.76
N HIS A 14 -0.35 9.83 14.79
CA HIS A 14 -1.18 8.77 15.35
C HIS A 14 -1.48 7.75 14.24
N ALA A 15 -1.05 6.49 14.45
CA ALA A 15 -1.16 5.44 13.45
C ALA A 15 -2.60 5.24 12.94
N GLU A 16 -3.59 5.24 13.84
CA GLU A 16 -5.01 5.08 13.48
C GLU A 16 -5.54 6.21 12.57
N HIS A 17 -5.12 7.46 12.83
CA HIS A 17 -5.52 8.58 11.99
C HIS A 17 -4.85 8.51 10.61
N LEU A 18 -3.59 8.06 10.57
CA LEU A 18 -2.86 7.89 9.31
C LEU A 18 -3.47 6.77 8.47
N GLU A 19 -3.80 5.62 9.07
CA GLU A 19 -4.49 4.51 8.39
C GLU A 19 -5.80 5.00 7.76
N ARG A 20 -6.64 5.72 8.52
CA ARG A 20 -7.90 6.28 8.00
C ARG A 20 -7.68 7.27 6.85
N ALA A 21 -6.63 8.08 6.92
CA ALA A 21 -6.28 9.01 5.85
C ALA A 21 -5.82 8.26 4.58
N LEU A 22 -5.01 7.21 4.72
CA LEU A 22 -4.60 6.35 3.61
C LEU A 22 -5.80 5.65 2.97
N GLN A 23 -6.70 5.09 3.77
CA GLN A 23 -7.93 4.48 3.27
C GLN A 23 -8.82 5.50 2.53
N ALA A 24 -8.95 6.73 3.04
CA ALA A 24 -9.69 7.79 2.37
C ALA A 24 -9.05 8.18 1.02
N LEU A 25 -7.72 8.28 0.96
CA LEU A 25 -6.98 8.55 -0.27
C LEU A 25 -7.25 7.46 -1.32
N VAL A 26 -7.08 6.19 -0.96
CA VAL A 26 -7.31 5.06 -1.88
C VAL A 26 -8.79 4.93 -2.25
N SER A 27 -9.72 5.26 -1.35
CA SER A 27 -11.16 5.29 -1.65
C SER A 27 -11.52 6.37 -2.67
N HIS A 28 -10.88 7.54 -2.58
CA HIS A 28 -11.15 8.66 -3.48
C HIS A 28 -10.49 8.49 -4.86
N HIS A 29 -9.32 7.85 -4.92
CA HIS A 29 -8.55 7.71 -6.16
C HIS A 29 -8.67 6.29 -6.75
N ASP A 30 -9.59 6.12 -7.69
CA ASP A 30 -9.87 4.82 -8.34
C ASP A 30 -8.64 4.16 -9.00
N ALA A 31 -7.69 4.97 -9.47
CA ALA A 31 -6.43 4.48 -10.04
C ALA A 31 -5.56 3.71 -9.03
N LEU A 32 -5.66 4.03 -7.73
CA LEU A 32 -4.96 3.31 -6.66
C LEU A 32 -5.59 1.95 -6.35
N ARG A 33 -6.75 1.62 -6.95
CA ARG A 33 -7.42 0.32 -6.78
C ARG A 33 -7.35 -0.54 -8.04
N LEU A 34 -6.43 -0.22 -8.95
CA LEU A 34 -6.25 -0.95 -10.19
C LEU A 34 -5.50 -2.26 -9.93
N ALA A 35 -6.12 -3.38 -10.28
CA ALA A 35 -5.51 -4.70 -10.22
C ALA A 35 -5.22 -5.21 -11.63
N PHE A 36 -4.05 -5.85 -11.80
CA PHE A 36 -3.61 -6.42 -13.05
C PHE A 36 -3.48 -7.93 -12.94
N THR A 37 -4.25 -8.64 -13.75
CA THR A 37 -4.21 -10.10 -13.81
C THR A 37 -3.68 -10.53 -15.17
N ARG A 38 -2.86 -11.58 -15.19
CA ARG A 38 -2.33 -12.16 -16.41
C ARG A 38 -3.02 -13.49 -16.67
N GLN A 39 -3.64 -13.62 -17.84
CA GLN A 39 -4.25 -14.86 -18.32
C GLN A 39 -3.52 -15.29 -19.60
N GLY A 40 -2.62 -16.27 -19.47
CA GLY A 40 -1.70 -16.67 -20.55
C GLY A 40 -0.79 -15.51 -20.97
N ASN A 41 -0.93 -15.05 -22.21
CA ASN A 41 -0.16 -13.95 -22.78
C ASN A 41 -0.91 -12.60 -22.78
N LYS A 42 -2.09 -12.52 -22.16
CA LYS A 42 -2.88 -11.29 -22.09
C LYS A 42 -2.88 -10.73 -20.67
N TRP A 43 -2.73 -9.41 -20.58
CA TRP A 43 -2.91 -8.66 -19.34
C TRP A 43 -4.29 -8.01 -19.34
N THR A 44 -4.98 -8.09 -18.21
CA THR A 44 -6.24 -7.39 -17.95
C THR A 44 -6.09 -6.49 -16.74
N ALA A 45 -6.63 -5.28 -16.83
CA ALA A 45 -6.65 -4.31 -15.75
C ALA A 45 -8.10 -4.07 -15.32
N GLN A 46 -8.37 -4.10 -14.02
CA GLN A 46 -9.70 -3.87 -13.46
C GLN A 46 -9.62 -2.99 -12.22
N HIS A 47 -10.48 -1.97 -12.15
CA HIS A 47 -10.68 -1.21 -10.93
C HIS A 47 -11.47 -2.07 -9.92
N ARG A 48 -10.89 -2.32 -8.75
CA ARG A 48 -11.62 -2.95 -7.65
C ARG A 48 -12.68 -2.01 -7.13
N SER A 49 -13.83 -2.59 -6.80
CA SER A 49 -14.86 -1.88 -6.07
C SER A 49 -14.35 -1.51 -4.67
N LEU A 50 -14.96 -0.49 -4.08
CA LEU A 50 -14.61 -0.08 -2.72
C LEU A 50 -14.89 -1.19 -1.70
N ALA A 51 -15.95 -1.98 -1.90
CA ALA A 51 -16.29 -3.11 -1.03
C ALA A 51 -15.21 -4.21 -1.04
N GLU A 52 -14.72 -4.57 -2.23
CA GLU A 52 -13.60 -5.52 -2.37
C GLU A 52 -12.33 -4.99 -1.70
N GLN A 53 -12.03 -3.70 -1.87
CA GLN A 53 -10.85 -3.09 -1.27
C GLN A 53 -10.95 -3.02 0.27
N GLN A 54 -12.11 -2.69 0.82
CA GLN A 54 -12.34 -2.68 2.26
C GLN A 54 -12.17 -4.07 2.89
N ALA A 55 -12.62 -5.13 2.20
CA ALA A 55 -12.43 -6.50 2.66
C ALA A 55 -10.95 -6.90 2.72
N LEU A 56 -10.12 -6.39 1.80
CA LEU A 56 -8.66 -6.59 1.83
C LEU A 56 -8.03 -5.89 3.03
N TRP A 57 -8.41 -4.64 3.33
CA TRP A 57 -7.86 -3.89 4.46
C TRP A 57 -8.13 -4.51 5.83
N GLN A 58 -9.20 -5.29 5.96
CA GLN A 58 -9.47 -6.06 7.20
C GLN A 58 -8.46 -7.21 7.42
N GLN A 59 -7.88 -7.74 6.34
CA GLN A 59 -6.90 -8.83 6.40
C GLN A 59 -5.46 -8.29 6.42
N SER A 60 -5.23 -7.20 5.67
CA SER A 60 -3.94 -6.54 5.55
C SER A 60 -4.14 -5.02 5.50
N PRO A 61 -3.95 -4.31 6.62
CA PRO A 61 -4.09 -2.86 6.64
C PRO A 61 -3.02 -2.18 5.78
N LEU A 62 -3.28 -0.95 5.33
CA LEU A 62 -2.37 -0.22 4.45
C LEU A 62 -1.10 0.22 5.18
N LEU A 63 -1.23 0.63 6.45
CA LEU A 63 -0.13 1.15 7.25
C LEU A 63 0.63 0.02 7.93
N TRP A 64 1.92 -0.05 7.64
CA TRP A 64 2.87 -0.85 8.42
C TRP A 64 3.51 0.02 9.50
N THR A 65 3.63 -0.54 10.70
CA THR A 65 4.36 0.09 11.80
C THR A 65 5.45 -0.85 12.28
N ALA A 66 6.66 -0.32 12.41
CA ALA A 66 7.82 -1.07 12.88
C ALA A 66 8.76 -0.14 13.64
N ASP A 67 9.40 -0.68 14.67
CA ASP A 67 10.55 -0.05 15.31
C ASP A 67 11.81 -0.49 14.58
N VAL A 68 12.66 0.47 14.20
CA VAL A 68 13.93 0.22 13.51
C VAL A 68 15.09 0.75 14.36
N ALA A 69 16.16 -0.04 14.46
CA ALA A 69 17.29 0.29 15.34
C ALA A 69 18.18 1.39 14.75
N ASP A 70 18.35 1.42 13.43
CA ASP A 70 19.24 2.32 12.72
C ASP A 70 18.79 2.56 11.27
N ALA A 71 19.58 3.35 10.53
CA ALA A 71 19.31 3.68 9.14
C ALA A 71 19.41 2.46 8.20
N ALA A 72 20.26 1.48 8.50
CA ALA A 72 20.39 0.28 7.67
C ALA A 72 19.16 -0.62 7.81
N ALA A 73 18.64 -0.78 9.02
CA ALA A 73 17.38 -1.47 9.28
C ALA A 73 16.19 -0.76 8.59
N LEU A 74 16.17 0.58 8.59
CA LEU A 74 15.15 1.35 7.87
C LEU A 74 15.20 1.13 6.36
N GLU A 75 16.41 1.11 5.77
CA GLU A 75 16.59 0.83 4.34
C GLU A 75 16.12 -0.58 3.97
N GLN A 76 16.48 -1.58 4.77
CA GLN A 76 16.01 -2.97 4.58
C GLN A 76 14.48 -3.08 4.66
N LEU A 77 13.85 -2.39 5.60
CA LEU A 77 12.39 -2.36 5.71
C LEU A 77 11.75 -1.66 4.50
N GLY A 78 12.36 -0.58 4.00
CA GLY A 78 11.93 0.10 2.78
C GLY A 78 11.98 -0.82 1.55
N GLU A 79 13.05 -1.59 1.39
CA GLU A 79 13.18 -2.59 0.32
C GLU A 79 12.14 -3.71 0.44
N GLN A 80 11.85 -4.15 1.67
CA GLN A 80 10.79 -5.14 1.90
C GLN A 80 9.42 -4.59 1.47
N ALA A 81 9.10 -3.35 1.83
CA ALA A 81 7.85 -2.69 1.44
C ALA A 81 7.76 -2.47 -0.09
N GLN A 82 8.88 -2.13 -0.74
CA GLN A 82 8.91 -2.01 -2.21
C GLN A 82 8.63 -3.35 -2.92
N ARG A 83 8.99 -4.47 -2.30
CA ARG A 83 8.87 -5.82 -2.88
C ARG A 83 7.58 -6.54 -2.51
N SER A 84 6.78 -6.00 -1.58
CA SER A 84 5.52 -6.60 -1.15
C SER A 84 4.33 -6.27 -2.05
N LEU A 85 4.51 -5.35 -3.00
CA LEU A 85 3.44 -4.90 -3.88
C LEU A 85 3.04 -6.00 -4.88
N GLU A 86 1.77 -6.38 -4.85
CA GLU A 86 1.23 -7.47 -5.67
C GLU A 86 0.20 -6.97 -6.67
N LEU A 87 0.55 -7.04 -7.95
CA LEU A 87 -0.27 -6.54 -9.06
C LEU A 87 -1.65 -7.20 -9.14
N ALA A 88 -1.75 -8.51 -8.90
CA ALA A 88 -3.00 -9.25 -9.02
C ALA A 88 -3.96 -8.96 -7.87
N ASN A 89 -3.42 -8.79 -6.67
CA ASN A 89 -4.23 -8.59 -5.46
C ASN A 89 -4.53 -7.12 -5.19
N GLY A 90 -3.89 -6.19 -5.91
CA GLY A 90 -4.12 -4.76 -5.69
C GLY A 90 -3.68 -4.31 -4.30
N ASN A 91 -2.77 -5.07 -3.67
CA ASN A 91 -2.01 -4.59 -2.53
C ASN A 91 -0.97 -3.62 -3.09
N LEU A 92 -1.40 -2.36 -3.20
CA LEU A 92 -0.50 -1.22 -3.18
C LEU A 92 0.01 -0.96 -1.76
#